data_AF-A0A537CCZ3-F1
#
_entry.id   AF-A0A537CCZ3-F1
#
_cell.length_a   1.000
_cell.length_b   1.000
_cell.length_c   1.000
_cell.angle_alpha   90.00
_cell.angle_beta   90.00
_cell.angle_gamma   90.00
#
_symmetry.space_group_name_H-M   'P 1'
#
loop_
_entity.id
_entity.type
_entity.pdbx_description
1 polymer ?
#
loop_
_entity_poly.entity_id
_entity_poly.type
_entity_poly.pdbx_seq_one_letter_code
_entity_poly.pdbx_strand_id
1 'polypeptide(L)'
;MTQKEVAIEDDNDLEPSTQTDLTKPEAGKAGSTEEETEGLESEAKTPETPETPVVEEAAEEEEEIEIVEEKFYDLNLRRIWTAPREKRTPRAVRYVRQYAAQRMKTDNVSLSEETNSLLWNRGISKPPRKIRIRVVKDKEGKVIVFPGEGK
;
A
#
# COMPACT_ATOMS: atom_id res chain seq x y z
N MET A 1 -8.94 -69.04 -17.91
CA MET A 1 -7.53 -69.45 -17.75
C MET A 1 -6.81 -69.16 -19.05
N THR A 2 -5.90 -68.19 -19.05
CA THR A 2 -4.66 -68.14 -19.86
C THR A 2 -3.89 -66.91 -19.40
N GLN A 3 -2.74 -67.13 -18.78
CA GLN A 3 -1.82 -66.06 -18.40
C GLN A 3 -1.06 -65.58 -19.66
N LYS A 4 -0.72 -64.30 -19.72
CA LYS A 4 0.46 -63.86 -20.47
C LYS A 4 1.05 -62.60 -19.83
N GLU A 5 1.90 -62.82 -18.84
CA GLU A 5 2.99 -61.89 -18.56
C GLU A 5 3.93 -61.85 -19.77
N VAL A 6 4.40 -60.65 -20.12
CA VAL A 6 5.70 -60.44 -20.76
C VAL A 6 6.29 -59.24 -20.06
N ALA A 7 7.34 -59.48 -19.27
CA ALA A 7 8.18 -58.41 -18.75
C ALA A 7 9.03 -57.85 -19.90
N ILE A 8 9.20 -56.53 -19.91
CA ILE A 8 10.37 -55.86 -20.50
C ILE A 8 10.78 -54.84 -19.45
N GLU A 9 11.86 -55.17 -18.75
CA GLU A 9 12.60 -54.25 -17.89
C GLU A 9 13.61 -53.46 -18.73
N ASP A 10 14.08 -52.36 -18.16
CA ASP A 10 15.24 -51.56 -18.56
C ASP A 10 15.27 -50.95 -19.98
N ASP A 11 15.28 -49.61 -20.01
CA ASP A 11 16.50 -48.93 -20.43
C ASP A 11 16.61 -47.57 -19.71
N ASN A 12 17.65 -47.47 -18.90
CA ASN A 12 18.07 -46.25 -18.21
C ASN A 12 19.08 -45.53 -19.08
N ASP A 13 18.79 -44.31 -19.53
CA ASP A 13 19.83 -43.35 -19.88
C ASP A 13 19.38 -41.91 -19.64
N LEU A 14 19.91 -41.34 -18.56
CA LEU A 14 19.61 -40.01 -18.06
C LEU A 14 20.93 -39.21 -18.03
N GLU A 15 21.36 -38.69 -19.19
CA GLU A 15 22.55 -37.85 -19.31
C GLU A 15 22.22 -36.42 -19.79
N PRO A 16 22.31 -35.40 -18.91
CA PRO A 16 22.55 -34.03 -19.33
C PRO A 16 24.06 -33.85 -19.59
N SER A 17 24.46 -33.87 -20.86
CA SER A 17 25.87 -33.75 -21.24
C SER A 17 26.49 -32.41 -20.81
N THR A 18 27.63 -32.53 -20.13
CA THR A 18 28.42 -31.41 -19.62
C THR A 18 29.22 -30.73 -20.73
N GLN A 19 29.26 -29.39 -20.76
CA GLN A 19 30.52 -28.70 -21.03
C GLN A 19 30.54 -27.26 -20.49
N THR A 20 31.28 -27.07 -19.41
CA THR A 20 31.91 -25.79 -19.10
C THR A 20 33.14 -25.63 -19.97
N ASP A 21 33.28 -24.53 -20.68
CA ASP A 21 34.57 -24.17 -21.29
C ASP A 21 34.93 -22.71 -21.02
N LEU A 22 36.14 -22.51 -20.51
CA LEU A 22 36.72 -21.23 -20.14
C LEU A 22 37.64 -20.79 -21.28
N THR A 23 37.32 -19.70 -21.98
CA THR A 23 38.30 -19.06 -22.89
C THR A 23 38.38 -17.55 -22.67
N LYS A 24 39.40 -17.22 -21.86
CA LYS A 24 40.31 -16.07 -21.83
C LYS A 24 39.93 -14.76 -22.57
N PRO A 25 40.03 -13.58 -21.90
CA PRO A 25 39.97 -12.26 -22.52
C PRO A 25 41.36 -11.69 -22.90
N GLU A 26 41.42 -10.98 -24.04
CA GLU A 26 42.45 -10.01 -24.46
C GLU A 26 41.77 -8.97 -25.39
N ALA A 27 42.18 -7.71 -25.55
CA ALA A 27 43.00 -6.81 -24.73
C ALA A 27 42.83 -5.36 -25.26
N GLY A 28 42.89 -4.35 -24.39
CA GLY A 28 42.87 -2.91 -24.74
C GLY A 28 42.47 -2.06 -23.53
N LYS A 29 43.40 -1.48 -22.75
CA LYS A 29 44.21 -0.26 -23.04
C LYS A 29 43.32 0.97 -23.23
N ALA A 30 43.38 2.04 -22.44
CA ALA A 30 44.09 2.43 -21.20
C ALA A 30 43.21 3.52 -20.50
N GLY A 31 43.45 4.07 -19.30
CA GLY A 31 44.51 3.98 -18.28
C GLY A 31 44.22 5.04 -17.18
N SER A 32 45.02 5.08 -16.11
CA SER A 32 45.28 6.21 -15.16
C SER A 32 44.21 7.32 -14.99
N THR A 33 43.73 7.66 -13.79
CA THR A 33 44.54 8.20 -12.67
C THR A 33 43.69 8.26 -11.39
N GLU A 34 44.33 8.08 -10.22
CA GLU A 34 43.78 8.43 -8.90
C GLU A 34 44.01 9.94 -8.65
N GLU A 35 43.02 10.71 -8.18
CA GLU A 35 43.29 11.99 -7.51
C GLU A 35 42.14 12.43 -6.59
N GLU A 36 42.47 13.33 -5.66
CA GLU A 36 41.71 13.58 -4.42
C GLU A 36 40.73 14.77 -4.45
N THR A 37 39.93 14.79 -3.38
CA THR A 37 39.15 15.85 -2.69
C THR A 37 39.26 17.36 -3.03
N GLU A 38 38.20 18.09 -2.62
CA GLU A 38 38.06 19.58 -2.49
C GLU A 38 37.92 20.36 -3.82
N GLY A 39 37.12 21.45 -3.94
CA GLY A 39 36.19 22.12 -3.02
C GLY A 39 35.58 23.41 -3.64
N LEU A 40 34.71 24.11 -2.88
CA LEU A 40 34.21 25.50 -3.04
C LEU A 40 33.25 25.93 -4.20
N GLU A 41 32.01 26.19 -3.79
CA GLU A 41 31.20 27.43 -3.95
C GLU A 41 31.23 28.30 -5.24
N SER A 42 30.03 28.62 -5.76
CA SER A 42 29.70 29.97 -6.28
C SER A 42 28.18 30.25 -6.23
N GLU A 43 27.83 31.50 -5.94
CA GLU A 43 26.45 31.96 -5.64
C GLU A 43 25.60 32.39 -6.85
N ALA A 44 24.29 32.31 -6.64
CA ALA A 44 23.22 33.19 -7.15
C ALA A 44 22.99 33.36 -8.67
N LYS A 45 21.73 33.14 -9.11
CA LYS A 45 20.73 34.25 -9.24
C LYS A 45 19.39 33.77 -9.82
N THR A 46 18.30 33.96 -9.06
CA THR A 46 16.90 33.83 -9.52
C THR A 46 16.53 35.03 -10.42
N PRO A 47 15.68 34.83 -11.46
CA PRO A 47 14.38 35.50 -11.44
C PRO A 47 13.19 34.72 -12.06
N GLU A 48 12.13 34.57 -11.27
CA GLU A 48 10.69 34.78 -11.53
C GLU A 48 10.04 34.47 -12.92
N THR A 49 9.20 33.42 -12.91
CA THR A 49 7.76 33.32 -13.29
C THR A 49 7.11 34.32 -14.28
N PRO A 50 6.27 33.83 -15.23
CA PRO A 50 4.80 33.93 -15.13
C PRO A 50 4.09 32.58 -15.48
N GLU A 51 3.11 32.03 -14.74
CA GLU A 51 1.70 32.48 -14.53
C GLU A 51 0.94 32.68 -15.85
N THR A 52 -0.22 32.06 -16.16
CA THR A 52 -1.12 31.08 -15.49
C THR A 52 -1.54 30.02 -16.56
N PRO A 53 -2.68 29.25 -16.52
CA PRO A 53 -3.59 28.85 -15.44
C PRO A 53 -3.90 27.32 -15.41
N VAL A 54 -3.69 26.64 -14.27
CA VAL A 54 -4.22 25.26 -14.00
C VAL A 54 -4.64 25.10 -12.51
N VAL A 55 -4.64 26.20 -11.73
CA VAL A 55 -4.84 26.15 -10.27
C VAL A 55 -6.27 26.53 -9.85
N GLU A 56 -7.05 27.17 -10.74
CA GLU A 56 -8.46 27.52 -10.46
C GLU A 56 -9.42 26.32 -10.50
N GLU A 57 -9.16 25.28 -11.32
CA GLU A 57 -10.04 24.10 -11.39
C GLU A 57 -10.03 23.27 -10.08
N ALA A 58 -8.93 23.35 -9.31
CA ALA A 58 -8.83 22.75 -7.98
C ALA A 58 -9.57 23.53 -6.87
N ALA A 59 -10.12 24.71 -7.18
CA ALA A 59 -10.82 25.57 -6.21
C ALA A 59 -12.36 25.51 -6.33
N GLU A 60 -12.90 24.90 -7.40
CA GLU A 60 -14.35 24.70 -7.58
C GLU A 60 -14.80 23.26 -7.30
N GLU A 61 -13.90 22.25 -7.41
CA GLU A 61 -14.18 20.87 -6.94
C GLU A 61 -14.12 20.71 -5.40
N GLU A 62 -13.87 21.79 -4.65
CA GLU A 62 -14.31 21.92 -3.26
C GLU A 62 -15.84 22.17 -3.18
N GLU A 63 -16.62 21.54 -4.06
CA GLU A 63 -18.09 21.50 -3.98
C GLU A 63 -18.47 21.13 -2.54
N GLU A 64 -19.30 21.98 -1.94
CA GLU A 64 -19.59 21.94 -0.50
C GLU A 64 -19.84 20.50 -0.06
N ILE A 65 -18.93 19.95 0.75
CA ILE A 65 -19.22 18.78 1.57
C ILE A 65 -20.25 19.26 2.58
N GLU A 66 -21.50 19.37 2.16
CA GLU A 66 -22.56 19.94 2.96
C GLU A 66 -23.00 18.85 3.93
N ILE A 67 -22.35 18.87 5.09
CA ILE A 67 -22.42 17.85 6.13
C ILE A 67 -23.86 17.74 6.62
N VAL A 68 -24.60 16.75 6.09
CA VAL A 68 -26.00 16.52 6.46
C VAL A 68 -26.08 15.92 7.86
N GLU A 69 -25.17 14.98 8.16
CA GLU A 69 -25.10 14.33 9.46
C GLU A 69 -23.64 14.03 9.86
N GLU A 70 -23.19 14.61 10.98
CA GLU A 70 -21.96 14.21 11.66
C GLU A 70 -22.27 13.41 12.93
N LYS A 71 -21.61 12.25 13.10
CA LYS A 71 -21.79 11.38 14.28
C LYS A 71 -20.46 10.82 14.77
N PHE A 72 -20.24 10.88 16.08
CA PHE A 72 -19.09 10.27 16.75
C PHE A 72 -19.43 8.87 17.27
N TYR A 73 -18.55 7.91 17.00
CA TYR A 73 -18.69 6.53 17.47
C TYR A 73 -17.41 5.98 18.08
N ASP A 74 -17.53 5.34 19.24
CA ASP A 74 -16.44 4.56 19.84
C ASP A 74 -16.44 3.14 19.29
N LEU A 75 -15.43 2.81 18.49
CA LEU A 75 -15.33 1.54 17.78
C LEU A 75 -14.36 0.58 18.46
N ASN A 76 -14.91 -0.49 19.02
CA ASN A 76 -14.15 -1.55 19.70
C ASN A 76 -13.65 -2.61 18.69
N LEU A 77 -12.36 -2.57 18.35
CA LEU A 77 -11.70 -3.55 17.48
C LEU A 77 -11.42 -4.90 18.20
N ARG A 78 -12.24 -5.27 19.21
CA ARG A 78 -11.99 -6.45 20.05
C ARG A 78 -11.97 -7.75 19.22
N ARG A 79 -12.93 -7.87 18.30
CA ARG A 79 -13.19 -9.05 17.45
C ARG A 79 -12.06 -9.40 16.48
N ILE A 80 -11.23 -8.44 16.09
CA ILE A 80 -10.20 -8.62 15.05
C ILE A 80 -8.98 -9.41 15.54
N TRP A 81 -8.68 -9.37 16.84
CA TRP A 81 -7.55 -10.11 17.40
C TRP A 81 -7.68 -11.64 17.33
N THR A 82 -8.89 -12.15 17.10
CA THR A 82 -9.15 -13.57 16.79
C THR A 82 -8.55 -13.98 15.45
N ALA A 83 -8.26 -13.04 14.54
CA ALA A 83 -7.63 -13.34 13.26
C ALA A 83 -6.10 -13.55 13.38
N PRO A 84 -5.51 -14.37 12.48
CA PRO A 84 -4.05 -14.48 12.30
C PRO A 84 -3.39 -13.12 12.14
N ARG A 85 -2.13 -12.99 12.60
CA ARG A 85 -1.46 -11.70 12.80
C ARG A 85 -1.39 -10.90 11.50
N GLU A 86 -1.09 -11.56 10.39
CA GLU A 86 -0.92 -11.01 9.04
C GLU A 86 -2.23 -10.44 8.47
N LYS A 87 -3.38 -10.77 9.06
CA LYS A 87 -4.71 -10.40 8.53
C LYS A 87 -5.44 -9.40 9.43
N ARG A 88 -4.81 -8.89 10.49
CA ARG A 88 -5.48 -8.06 11.51
C ARG A 88 -5.81 -6.66 11.00
N THR A 89 -4.83 -5.86 10.58
CA THR A 89 -5.10 -4.48 10.12
C THR A 89 -6.00 -4.44 8.87
N PRO A 90 -5.81 -5.29 7.83
CA PRO A 90 -6.75 -5.38 6.70
C PRO A 90 -8.19 -5.72 7.13
N ARG A 91 -8.35 -6.58 8.14
CA ARG A 91 -9.66 -6.93 8.70
C ARG A 91 -10.25 -5.83 9.59
N ALA A 92 -9.40 -4.99 10.20
CA ALA A 92 -9.84 -3.78 10.91
C ALA A 92 -10.40 -2.74 9.93
N VAL A 93 -9.70 -2.45 8.81
CA VAL A 93 -10.20 -1.56 7.75
C VAL A 93 -11.56 -2.03 7.23
N ARG A 94 -11.70 -3.32 6.90
CA ARG A 94 -12.99 -3.91 6.46
C ARG A 94 -14.08 -3.76 7.51
N TYR A 95 -13.76 -3.96 8.79
CA TYR A 95 -14.72 -3.85 9.89
C TYR A 95 -15.16 -2.39 10.14
N VAL A 96 -14.26 -1.41 9.99
CA VAL A 96 -14.61 0.02 10.05
C VAL A 96 -15.57 0.40 8.93
N ARG A 97 -15.29 -0.01 7.68
CA ARG A 97 -16.21 0.20 6.54
C ARG A 97 -17.58 -0.43 6.80
N GLN A 98 -17.62 -1.68 7.23
CA GLN A 98 -18.87 -2.38 7.57
C GLN A 98 -19.64 -1.68 8.70
N TYR A 99 -18.95 -1.16 9.72
CA TYR A 99 -19.58 -0.45 10.83
C TYR A 99 -20.22 0.86 10.38
N ALA A 100 -19.50 1.68 9.60
CA ALA A 100 -20.02 2.92 9.05
C ALA A 100 -21.23 2.66 8.13
N ALA A 101 -21.13 1.66 7.23
CA ALA A 101 -22.23 1.26 6.35
C ALA A 101 -23.48 0.85 7.15
N GLN A 102 -23.32 0.01 8.17
CA GLN A 102 -24.42 -0.43 9.03
C GLN A 102 -25.07 0.71 9.84
N ARG A 103 -24.34 1.77 10.17
CA ARG A 103 -24.83 2.93 10.95
C ARG A 103 -25.50 3.99 10.09
N MET A 104 -24.90 4.36 8.97
CA MET A 104 -25.43 5.38 8.05
C MET A 104 -26.40 4.83 7.00
N LYS A 105 -26.50 3.50 6.89
CA LYS A 105 -27.32 2.75 5.92
C LYS A 105 -26.95 3.06 4.46
N THR A 106 -25.66 3.15 4.18
CA THR A 106 -25.09 3.36 2.83
C THR A 106 -23.96 2.37 2.61
N ASP A 107 -23.87 1.76 1.42
CA ASP A 107 -22.73 0.88 1.05
C ASP A 107 -21.49 1.67 0.58
N ASN A 108 -21.66 2.90 0.10
CA ASN A 108 -20.60 3.79 -0.37
C ASN A 108 -19.86 4.46 0.80
N VAL A 109 -18.87 3.77 1.36
CA VAL A 109 -18.04 4.25 2.47
C VAL A 109 -16.57 4.41 2.08
N SER A 110 -16.09 5.65 2.19
CA SER A 110 -14.69 6.04 2.07
C SER A 110 -14.05 6.21 3.45
N LEU A 111 -12.75 5.90 3.54
CA LEU A 111 -11.96 6.07 4.76
C LEU A 111 -10.96 7.20 4.53
N SER A 112 -10.87 8.18 5.44
CA SER A 112 -9.85 9.23 5.35
C SER A 112 -8.46 8.63 5.50
N GLU A 113 -7.45 9.26 4.89
CA GLU A 113 -6.07 8.77 5.00
C GLU A 113 -5.59 8.80 6.46
N GLU A 114 -5.96 9.81 7.25
CA GLU A 114 -5.65 9.85 8.67
C GLU A 114 -6.17 8.62 9.43
N THR A 115 -7.40 8.19 9.15
CA THR A 115 -7.98 7.00 9.81
C THR A 115 -7.29 5.72 9.35
N ASN A 116 -6.93 5.66 8.06
CA ASN A 116 -6.16 4.56 7.48
C ASN A 116 -4.76 4.48 8.14
N SER A 117 -3.99 5.56 8.10
CA SER A 117 -2.70 5.72 8.75
C SER A 117 -2.76 5.39 10.26
N LEU A 118 -3.81 5.81 10.98
CA LEU A 118 -4.01 5.45 12.40
C LEU A 118 -4.21 3.94 12.62
N LEU A 119 -4.92 3.26 11.72
CA LEU A 119 -5.06 1.79 11.73
C LEU A 119 -3.72 1.08 11.44
N TRP A 120 -2.90 1.63 10.55
CA TRP A 120 -1.63 1.05 10.09
C TRP A 120 -0.39 1.48 10.88
N ASN A 121 -0.47 2.48 11.76
CA ASN A 121 0.62 3.05 12.56
C ASN A 121 1.52 1.98 13.23
N ARG A 122 0.94 0.88 13.73
CA ARG A 122 1.66 -0.23 14.38
C ARG A 122 1.89 -1.45 13.48
N GLY A 123 1.78 -1.27 12.16
CA GLY A 123 1.87 -2.29 11.13
C GLY A 123 0.69 -3.26 11.09
N ILE A 124 0.83 -4.30 10.26
CA ILE A 124 -0.23 -5.25 9.91
C ILE A 124 -0.75 -6.11 11.09
N SER A 125 0.09 -6.31 12.11
CA SER A 125 -0.11 -7.27 13.21
C SER A 125 -0.79 -6.72 14.46
N LYS A 126 -0.75 -5.39 14.66
CA LYS A 126 -1.09 -4.74 15.93
C LYS A 126 -1.99 -3.51 15.74
N PRO A 127 -3.13 -3.60 15.01
CA PRO A 127 -4.06 -2.48 14.91
C PRO A 127 -4.53 -2.02 16.31
N PRO A 128 -4.90 -0.74 16.49
CA PRO A 128 -5.40 -0.22 17.75
C PRO A 128 -6.56 -1.05 18.33
N ARG A 129 -6.74 -1.02 19.66
CA ARG A 129 -7.74 -1.86 20.33
C ARG A 129 -9.14 -1.23 20.39
N LYS A 130 -9.16 0.09 20.46
CA LYS A 130 -10.32 0.99 20.39
C LYS A 130 -9.90 2.19 19.53
N ILE A 131 -10.84 2.73 18.77
CA ILE A 131 -10.66 3.96 17.97
C ILE A 131 -11.96 4.74 18.10
N ARG A 132 -11.89 6.04 18.39
CA ARG A 132 -13.04 6.93 18.22
C ARG A 132 -13.04 7.43 16.78
N ILE A 133 -14.22 7.49 16.18
CA ILE A 133 -14.40 7.73 14.75
C ILE A 133 -15.46 8.81 14.58
N ARG A 134 -15.16 9.80 13.74
CA ARG A 134 -16.11 10.83 13.27
C ARG A 134 -16.61 10.39 11.89
N VAL A 135 -17.90 10.11 11.77
CA VAL A 135 -18.53 9.69 10.52
C VAL A 135 -19.36 10.84 10.00
N VAL A 136 -18.98 11.31 8.82
CA VAL A 136 -19.62 12.39 8.06
C VAL A 136 -20.43 11.76 6.93
N LYS A 137 -21.64 12.27 6.70
CA LYS A 137 -22.49 11.91 5.55
C LYS A 137 -22.79 13.13 4.69
N ASP A 138 -22.54 12.96 3.41
CA ASP A 138 -22.65 13.99 2.38
C ASP A 138 -24.06 13.93 1.76
N LYS A 139 -24.51 14.99 1.08
CA LYS A 139 -25.82 15.03 0.39
C LYS A 139 -25.97 13.93 -0.67
N GLU A 140 -24.88 13.59 -1.36
CA GLU A 140 -24.80 12.49 -2.32
C GLU A 140 -24.93 11.09 -1.69
N GLY A 141 -25.03 11.01 -0.36
CA GLY A 141 -25.13 9.76 0.39
C GLY A 141 -23.81 9.05 0.64
N LYS A 142 -22.71 9.55 0.06
CA LYS A 142 -21.32 9.16 0.37
C LYS A 142 -21.04 9.37 1.87
N VAL A 143 -20.25 8.47 2.44
CA VAL A 143 -19.91 8.48 3.87
C VAL A 143 -18.39 8.50 4.00
N ILE A 144 -17.86 9.55 4.63
CA ILE A 144 -16.43 9.73 4.88
C ILE A 144 -16.15 9.50 6.36
N VAL A 145 -15.14 8.67 6.62
CA VAL A 145 -14.79 8.22 7.96
C VAL A 145 -13.46 8.85 8.38
N PHE A 146 -13.52 9.74 9.37
CA PHE A 146 -12.40 10.49 9.95
C PHE A 146 -12.01 9.95 11.35
N PRO A 147 -10.77 10.19 11.82
CA PRO A 147 -10.42 9.92 13.21
C PRO A 147 -11.25 10.85 14.10
N GLY A 148 -11.85 10.31 15.15
CA GLY A 148 -12.39 11.10 16.23
C GLY A 148 -11.27 11.38 17.23
N GLU A 149 -11.08 12.65 17.58
CA GLU A 149 -10.04 13.05 18.53
C GLU A 149 -10.15 12.26 19.85
N GLY A 150 -9.02 11.71 20.26
CA GLY A 150 -8.87 10.99 21.51
C GLY A 150 -8.70 11.96 22.68
N LYS A 151 -9.39 11.67 23.78
CA LYS A 151 -9.24 12.36 25.06
C LYS A 151 -8.06 11.79 25.85
#